data_AF-A0A7V9GBE8-F1
#
_entry.id   AF-A0A7V9GBE8-F1
#
_cell.length_a   1.000
_cell.length_b   1.000
_cell.length_c   1.000
_cell.angle_alpha   90.00
_cell.angle_beta   90.00
_cell.angle_gamma   90.00
#
_symmetry.space_group_name_H-M   'P 1'
#
loop_
_entity.id
_entity.type
_entity.pdbx_description
1 polymer ?
#
loop_
_entity_poly.entity_id
_entity_poly.type
_entity_poly.pdbx_seq_one_letter_code
_entity_poly.pdbx_strand_id
1 'polypeptide(L)'
;SALQDIEPIVLQKFPNLFERFSSVKAKANGQMSAEARKNLENSQKMYEKFGSSFEERLKRLEEADSEGKLTDDLIVSLVLSPKTEEAFAKAATWLDKIKDETVRESAENYLYFKRSELATKESRFAEAKKYADKVDDIEHKAILYFGIAEAQLKNVSQQSEANDILLEVAKLAHKADDSVEKAQVLLGLAFIYEKFNHYNALTELGEAIRTINKLENPDIFTTAVYSQIKGKDFAHYAVFNTPGFNLETAFEEISKKDFELSLSNAQNLQDKYFRTLAVLAIAKNCVENQPINKIENKKPINKPKQ
;
A
#
# COMPACT_ATOMS: atom_id res chain seq x y z
N SER A 1 24.91 -9.15 -6.04
CA SER A 1 24.26 -10.29 -6.74
C SER A 1 23.40 -11.04 -5.74
N ALA A 2 22.38 -11.78 -6.16
CA ALA A 2 21.50 -12.50 -5.21
C ALA A 2 22.27 -13.37 -4.19
N LEU A 3 23.45 -13.90 -4.56
CA LEU A 3 24.33 -14.66 -3.65
C LEU A 3 25.17 -13.79 -2.70
N GLN A 4 25.41 -12.51 -2.98
CA GLN A 4 25.95 -11.56 -1.99
C GLN A 4 24.87 -11.11 -1.01
N ASP A 5 23.65 -10.90 -1.49
CA ASP A 5 22.56 -10.35 -0.69
C ASP A 5 22.06 -11.36 0.37
N ILE A 6 22.21 -12.65 0.08
CA ILE A 6 21.83 -13.76 0.98
C ILE A 6 22.95 -14.08 1.99
N GLU A 7 24.18 -13.63 1.78
CA GLU A 7 25.34 -13.97 2.61
C GLU A 7 25.20 -13.55 4.09
N PRO A 8 24.75 -12.31 4.42
CA PRO A 8 24.52 -11.93 5.81
C PRO A 8 23.39 -12.74 6.45
N ILE A 9 22.38 -13.11 5.67
CA ILE A 9 21.22 -13.89 6.13
C ILE A 9 21.64 -15.33 6.44
N VAL A 10 22.48 -15.94 5.59
CA VAL A 10 23.04 -17.28 5.82
C VAL A 10 23.96 -17.27 7.03
N LEU A 11 24.83 -16.27 7.17
CA LEU A 11 25.71 -16.13 8.31
C LEU A 11 24.93 -16.00 9.63
N GLN A 12 23.82 -15.26 9.62
CA GLN A 12 23.01 -15.00 10.81
C GLN A 12 22.06 -16.15 11.17
N LYS A 13 21.38 -16.74 10.17
CA LYS A 13 20.30 -17.73 10.41
C LYS A 13 20.73 -19.18 10.21
N PHE A 14 21.79 -19.43 9.43
CA PHE A 14 22.24 -20.77 9.04
C PHE A 14 23.79 -20.87 9.05
N PRO A 15 24.46 -20.59 10.18
CA PRO A 15 25.93 -20.47 10.23
C PRO A 15 26.66 -21.76 9.83
N ASN A 16 26.04 -22.93 10.08
CA ASN A 16 26.56 -24.24 9.66
C ASN A 16 26.56 -24.47 8.14
N LEU A 17 25.84 -23.64 7.36
CA LEU A 17 25.83 -23.70 5.90
C LEU A 17 26.76 -22.67 5.25
N PHE A 18 27.39 -21.79 6.03
CA PHE A 18 28.16 -20.66 5.50
C PHE A 18 29.38 -21.08 4.66
N GLU A 19 30.11 -22.12 5.08
CA GLU A 19 31.28 -22.62 4.36
C GLU A 19 30.89 -23.25 3.00
N ARG A 20 29.78 -23.99 2.98
CA ARG A 20 29.22 -24.56 1.76
C ARG A 20 28.65 -23.49 0.84
N PHE A 21 28.04 -22.45 1.39
CA PHE A 21 27.57 -21.29 0.62
C PHE A 21 28.73 -20.52 -0.02
N SER A 22 29.79 -20.25 0.74
CA SER A 22 31.00 -19.56 0.27
C SER A 22 31.70 -20.30 -0.86
N SER A 23 31.82 -21.62 -0.76
CA SER A 23 32.44 -22.45 -1.81
C SER A 23 31.61 -22.49 -3.11
N VAL A 24 30.28 -22.58 -3.01
CA VAL A 24 29.37 -22.53 -4.17
C VAL A 24 29.38 -21.15 -4.83
N LYS A 25 29.40 -20.07 -4.04
CA LYS A 25 29.53 -18.69 -4.52
C LYS A 25 30.85 -18.46 -5.28
N ALA A 26 31.98 -18.94 -4.75
CA ALA A 26 33.27 -18.84 -5.41
C ALA A 26 33.30 -19.60 -6.75
N LYS A 27 32.71 -20.81 -6.78
CA LYS A 27 32.61 -21.62 -8.00
C LYS A 27 31.68 -20.99 -9.05
N ALA A 28 30.55 -20.42 -8.62
CA ALA A 28 29.63 -19.70 -9.49
C ALA A 28 30.29 -18.45 -10.10
N ASN A 29 31.01 -17.66 -9.30
CA ASN A 29 31.74 -16.46 -9.77
C ASN A 29 32.87 -16.82 -10.75
N GLY A 30 33.54 -17.96 -10.54
CA GLY A 30 34.57 -18.47 -11.44
C GLY A 30 34.04 -18.88 -12.83
N GLN A 31 32.77 -19.24 -12.93
CA GLN A 31 32.11 -19.68 -14.18
C GLN A 31 31.32 -18.58 -14.91
N MET A 32 31.30 -17.35 -14.39
CA MET A 32 30.59 -16.24 -15.03
C MET A 32 31.28 -15.78 -16.33
N SER A 33 30.50 -15.63 -17.40
CA SER A 33 30.95 -15.02 -18.66
C SER A 33 31.34 -13.55 -18.47
N ALA A 34 32.13 -12.99 -19.39
CA ALA A 34 32.52 -11.58 -19.35
C ALA A 34 31.31 -10.62 -19.35
N GLU A 35 30.24 -11.00 -20.07
CA GLU A 35 28.97 -10.27 -20.09
C GLU A 35 28.25 -10.33 -18.74
N ALA A 36 28.24 -11.49 -18.08
CA ALA A 36 27.68 -11.64 -16.75
C ALA A 36 28.48 -10.85 -15.69
N ARG A 37 29.82 -10.75 -15.83
CA ARG A 37 30.65 -9.89 -14.98
C ARG A 37 30.35 -8.41 -15.18
N LYS A 38 30.21 -7.96 -16.43
CA LYS A 38 29.82 -6.58 -16.76
C LYS A 38 28.42 -6.24 -16.21
N ASN A 39 27.47 -7.17 -16.30
CA ASN A 39 26.15 -7.01 -15.72
C ASN A 39 26.19 -6.97 -14.18
N LEU A 40 27.10 -7.73 -13.55
CA LEU A 40 27.30 -7.73 -12.11
C LEU A 40 27.98 -6.44 -11.62
N GLU A 41 28.95 -5.89 -12.35
CA GLU A 41 29.54 -4.57 -12.08
C GLU A 41 28.51 -3.45 -12.26
N ASN A 42 27.69 -3.50 -13.31
CA ASN A 42 26.60 -2.54 -13.50
C ASN A 42 25.54 -2.66 -12.39
N SER A 43 25.23 -3.89 -11.97
CA SER A 43 24.36 -4.14 -10.83
C SER A 43 24.99 -3.62 -9.54
N GLN A 44 26.28 -3.85 -9.28
CA GLN A 44 26.99 -3.31 -8.12
C GLN A 44 27.02 -1.79 -8.11
N LYS A 45 27.28 -1.13 -9.25
CA LYS A 45 27.18 0.34 -9.36
C LYS A 45 25.76 0.86 -9.12
N MET A 46 24.74 0.12 -9.58
CA MET A 46 23.34 0.39 -9.20
C MET A 46 23.13 0.19 -7.69
N TYR A 47 23.63 -0.88 -7.09
CA TYR A 47 23.51 -1.13 -5.65
C TYR A 47 24.29 -0.12 -4.81
N GLU A 48 25.43 0.39 -5.26
CA GLU A 48 26.14 1.49 -4.59
C GLU A 48 25.36 2.81 -4.73
N LYS A 49 24.68 3.02 -5.87
CA LYS A 49 23.79 4.17 -6.09
C LYS A 49 22.48 4.06 -5.27
N PHE A 50 22.01 2.85 -4.98
CA PHE A 50 20.76 2.59 -4.24
C PHE A 50 20.95 2.25 -2.75
N GLY A 51 22.14 1.80 -2.34
CA GLY A 51 22.48 1.37 -0.99
C GLY A 51 23.17 2.44 -0.14
N SER A 52 23.47 3.61 -0.71
CA SER A 52 24.00 4.74 0.05
C SER A 52 22.93 5.33 0.98
N SER A 53 23.37 5.71 2.18
CA SER A 53 22.51 6.34 3.19
C SER A 53 21.97 7.69 2.73
N PHE A 54 20.92 8.19 3.39
CA PHE A 54 20.37 9.53 3.11
C PHE A 54 21.46 10.61 3.13
N GLU A 55 22.32 10.60 4.14
CA GLU A 55 23.40 11.60 4.31
C GLU A 55 24.45 11.51 3.20
N GLU A 56 24.79 10.30 2.74
CA GLU A 56 25.70 10.12 1.60
C GLU A 56 25.10 10.64 0.29
N ARG A 57 23.79 10.42 0.08
CA ARG A 57 23.06 10.96 -1.08
C ARG A 57 23.01 12.48 -1.02
N LEU A 58 22.73 13.05 0.15
CA LEU A 58 22.68 14.49 0.36
C LEU A 58 24.04 15.12 0.07
N LYS A 59 25.13 14.56 0.64
CA LYS A 59 26.49 15.05 0.40
C LYS A 59 26.86 15.00 -1.10
N ARG A 60 26.60 13.89 -1.77
CA ARG A 60 26.85 13.76 -3.23
C ARG A 60 26.07 14.81 -4.02
N LEU A 61 24.86 15.10 -3.58
CA LEU A 61 23.98 16.05 -4.24
C LEU A 61 24.45 17.49 -4.02
N GLU A 62 24.91 17.84 -2.82
CA GLU A 62 25.57 19.11 -2.49
C GLU A 62 26.86 19.32 -3.32
N GLU A 63 27.70 18.29 -3.44
CA GLU A 63 28.89 18.32 -4.29
C GLU A 63 28.52 18.57 -5.76
N ALA A 64 27.54 17.83 -6.28
CA ALA A 64 27.07 18.00 -7.66
C ALA A 64 26.49 19.40 -7.93
N ASP A 65 25.79 19.99 -6.97
CA ASP A 65 25.29 21.38 -7.04
C ASP A 65 26.45 22.37 -7.10
N SER A 66 27.45 22.22 -6.23
CA SER A 66 28.64 23.09 -6.20
C SER A 66 29.46 23.02 -7.49
N GLU A 67 29.47 21.86 -8.16
CA GLU A 67 30.18 21.64 -9.42
C GLU A 67 29.34 22.01 -10.67
N GLY A 68 28.09 22.45 -10.50
CA GLY A 68 27.18 22.74 -11.62
C GLY A 68 26.73 21.50 -12.40
N LYS A 69 26.81 20.31 -11.79
CA LYS A 69 26.44 19.00 -12.35
C LYS A 69 25.14 18.44 -11.78
N LEU A 70 24.37 19.26 -11.06
CA LEU A 70 23.09 18.86 -10.49
C LEU A 70 22.11 18.44 -11.59
N THR A 71 21.50 17.26 -11.40
CA THR A 71 20.47 16.73 -12.28
C THR A 71 19.21 16.40 -11.50
N ASP A 72 18.07 16.43 -12.19
CA ASP A 72 16.77 16.08 -11.62
C ASP A 72 16.76 14.64 -11.06
N ASP A 73 17.45 13.69 -11.71
CA ASP A 73 17.60 12.31 -11.21
C ASP A 73 18.26 12.25 -9.82
N LEU A 74 19.30 13.07 -9.58
CA LEU A 74 19.96 13.11 -8.28
C LEU A 74 19.00 13.62 -7.19
N ILE A 75 18.25 14.68 -7.49
CA ILE A 75 17.27 15.26 -6.57
C ILE A 75 16.15 14.25 -6.27
N VAL A 76 15.56 13.64 -7.30
CA VAL A 76 14.52 12.63 -7.13
C VAL A 76 15.04 11.45 -6.31
N SER A 77 16.25 10.97 -6.59
CA SER A 77 16.90 9.91 -5.83
C SER A 77 17.09 10.25 -4.35
N LEU A 78 17.37 11.52 -4.01
CA LEU A 78 17.40 12.00 -2.62
C LEU A 78 16.00 11.98 -2.01
N VAL A 79 14.99 12.53 -2.71
CA VAL A 79 13.58 12.62 -2.28
C VAL A 79 12.95 11.25 -2.00
N LEU A 80 13.36 10.21 -2.70
CA LEU A 80 12.86 8.84 -2.51
C LEU A 80 13.41 8.13 -1.26
N SER A 81 14.52 8.64 -0.70
CA SER A 81 15.29 7.99 0.36
C SER A 81 14.95 8.34 1.83
N PRO A 82 14.29 9.46 2.20
CA PRO A 82 14.10 9.82 3.60
C PRO A 82 13.28 8.79 4.38
N LYS A 83 13.57 8.68 5.68
CA LYS A 83 12.85 7.83 6.64
C LYS A 83 12.47 8.54 7.93
N THR A 84 12.90 9.78 8.11
CA THR A 84 12.67 10.60 9.30
C THR A 84 12.15 11.98 8.90
N GLU A 85 11.45 12.64 9.81
CA GLU A 85 10.94 14.01 9.60
C GLU A 85 12.04 15.00 9.20
N GLU A 86 13.21 14.93 9.86
CA GLU A 86 14.34 15.80 9.55
C GLU A 86 14.89 15.55 8.14
N ALA A 87 15.02 14.28 7.74
CA ALA A 87 15.46 13.92 6.38
C ALA A 87 14.44 14.38 5.32
N PHE A 88 13.14 14.27 5.59
CA PHE A 88 12.10 14.80 4.72
C PHE A 88 12.20 16.32 4.58
N ALA A 89 12.41 17.04 5.69
CA ALA A 89 12.58 18.48 5.67
C ALA A 89 13.83 18.91 4.87
N LYS A 90 14.95 18.19 5.02
CA LYS A 90 16.17 18.41 4.23
C LYS A 90 15.96 18.10 2.74
N ALA A 91 15.26 17.03 2.39
CA ALA A 91 14.97 16.70 0.99
C ALA A 91 14.05 17.73 0.32
N ALA A 92 13.09 18.30 1.07
CA ALA A 92 12.15 19.29 0.56
C ALA A 92 12.82 20.54 -0.01
N THR A 93 13.97 20.96 0.55
CA THR A 93 14.68 22.18 0.10
C THR A 93 15.29 22.05 -1.29
N TRP A 94 15.33 20.84 -1.84
CA TRP A 94 15.89 20.56 -3.17
C TRP A 94 14.84 20.48 -4.27
N LEU A 95 13.54 20.41 -3.95
CA LEU A 95 12.47 20.26 -4.93
C LEU A 95 12.47 21.41 -5.96
N ASP A 96 12.63 22.65 -5.51
CA ASP A 96 12.64 23.84 -6.38
C ASP A 96 13.81 23.86 -7.39
N LYS A 97 14.83 23.01 -7.19
CA LYS A 97 15.97 22.88 -8.11
C LYS A 97 15.73 21.87 -9.24
N ILE A 98 14.65 21.09 -9.19
CA ILE A 98 14.24 20.21 -10.29
C ILE A 98 13.80 21.09 -11.46
N LYS A 99 14.35 20.88 -12.65
CA LYS A 99 14.09 21.73 -13.82
C LYS A 99 12.81 21.35 -14.56
N ASP A 100 12.54 20.05 -14.67
CA ASP A 100 11.32 19.55 -15.29
C ASP A 100 10.13 19.69 -14.31
N GLU A 101 9.13 20.48 -14.69
CA GLU A 101 7.95 20.75 -13.85
C GLU A 101 7.19 19.47 -13.50
N THR A 102 6.98 18.59 -14.47
CA THR A 102 6.22 17.34 -14.26
C THR A 102 6.95 16.40 -13.31
N VAL A 103 8.29 16.38 -13.37
CA VAL A 103 9.13 15.66 -12.42
C VAL A 103 9.05 16.30 -11.04
N ARG A 104 9.07 17.63 -10.95
CA ARG A 104 8.99 18.37 -9.69
C ARG A 104 7.68 18.08 -8.97
N GLU A 105 6.55 18.23 -9.66
CA GLU A 105 5.20 17.94 -9.15
C GLU A 105 5.10 16.49 -8.66
N SER A 106 5.59 15.53 -9.45
CA SER A 106 5.56 14.10 -9.09
C SER A 106 6.45 13.80 -7.87
N ALA A 107 7.62 14.42 -7.78
CA ALA A 107 8.53 14.27 -6.65
C ALA A 107 7.98 14.93 -5.37
N GLU A 108 7.32 16.09 -5.51
CA GLU A 108 6.66 16.79 -4.42
C GLU A 108 5.49 15.96 -3.86
N ASN A 109 4.62 15.47 -4.73
CA ASN A 109 3.53 14.56 -4.37
C ASN A 109 4.05 13.33 -3.61
N TYR A 110 5.11 12.69 -4.12
CA TYR A 110 5.72 11.56 -3.42
C TYR A 110 6.26 11.96 -2.04
N LEU A 111 7.01 13.05 -1.95
CA LEU A 111 7.65 13.51 -0.71
C LEU A 111 6.58 13.71 0.37
N TYR A 112 5.53 14.45 0.06
CA TYR A 112 4.47 14.76 1.03
C TYR A 112 3.59 13.55 1.34
N PHE A 113 3.39 12.64 0.38
CA PHE A 113 2.72 11.38 0.65
C PHE A 113 3.48 10.57 1.72
N LYS A 114 4.77 10.29 1.52
CA LYS A 114 5.56 9.50 2.48
C LYS A 114 5.72 10.21 3.81
N ARG A 115 5.81 11.54 3.81
CA ARG A 115 5.89 12.35 5.04
C ARG A 115 4.57 12.31 5.82
N SER A 116 3.43 12.34 5.12
CA SER A 116 2.11 12.12 5.72
C SER A 116 1.99 10.71 6.32
N GLU A 117 2.38 9.67 5.59
CA GLU A 117 2.38 8.30 6.13
C GLU A 117 3.24 8.15 7.39
N LEU A 118 4.42 8.79 7.43
CA LEU A 118 5.28 8.78 8.60
C LEU A 118 4.58 9.47 9.79
N ALA A 119 4.03 10.67 9.58
CA ALA A 119 3.32 11.41 10.62
C ALA A 119 2.10 10.62 11.15
N THR A 120 1.34 9.94 10.27
CA THR A 120 0.24 9.05 10.66
C THR A 120 0.73 7.90 11.56
N LYS A 121 1.83 7.24 11.18
CA LYS A 121 2.43 6.15 11.99
C LYS A 121 2.90 6.62 13.36
N GLU A 122 3.39 7.85 13.45
CA GLU A 122 3.83 8.49 14.69
C GLU A 122 2.67 9.15 15.47
N SER A 123 1.43 9.00 15.01
CA SER A 123 0.22 9.61 15.60
C SER A 123 0.25 11.15 15.65
N ARG A 124 1.04 11.79 14.78
CA ARG A 124 1.09 13.25 14.56
C ARG A 124 0.04 13.67 13.54
N PHE A 125 -1.24 13.47 13.87
CA PHE A 125 -2.33 13.53 12.90
C PHE A 125 -2.57 14.92 12.28
N ALA A 126 -2.34 16.00 13.04
CA ALA A 126 -2.47 17.35 12.51
C ALA A 126 -1.41 17.62 11.42
N GLU A 127 -0.17 17.20 11.64
CA GLU A 127 0.91 17.27 10.67
C GLU A 127 0.66 16.33 9.49
N ALA A 128 0.18 15.12 9.74
CA ALA A 128 -0.20 14.18 8.67
C ALA A 128 -1.21 14.81 7.72
N LYS A 129 -2.30 15.40 8.25
CA LYS A 129 -3.30 16.09 7.44
C LYS A 129 -2.67 17.25 6.65
N LYS A 130 -1.86 18.08 7.31
CA LYS A 130 -1.14 19.20 6.66
C LYS A 130 -0.24 18.73 5.52
N TYR A 131 0.39 17.56 5.62
CA TYR A 131 1.20 16.99 4.55
C TYR A 131 0.34 16.40 3.44
N ALA A 132 -0.73 15.67 3.78
CA ALA A 132 -1.69 15.18 2.80
C ALA A 132 -2.36 16.32 1.99
N ASP A 133 -2.57 17.49 2.60
CA ASP A 133 -3.11 18.67 1.92
C ASP A 133 -2.23 19.17 0.77
N LYS A 134 -0.94 18.88 0.81
CA LYS A 134 0.05 19.25 -0.22
C LYS A 134 0.18 18.23 -1.35
N VAL A 135 -0.53 17.10 -1.29
CA VAL A 135 -0.60 16.16 -2.39
C VAL A 135 -1.69 16.63 -3.34
N ASP A 136 -1.36 16.89 -4.61
CA ASP A 136 -2.34 17.42 -5.57
C ASP A 136 -3.24 16.33 -6.16
N ASP A 137 -2.73 15.11 -6.26
CA ASP A 137 -3.49 13.96 -6.69
C ASP A 137 -4.62 13.63 -5.70
N ILE A 138 -5.86 13.73 -6.17
CA ILE A 138 -7.08 13.60 -5.37
C ILE A 138 -7.20 12.19 -4.76
N GLU A 139 -6.79 11.16 -5.51
CA GLU A 139 -6.92 9.76 -5.10
C GLU A 139 -5.88 9.44 -4.02
N HIS A 140 -4.63 9.85 -4.24
CA HIS A 140 -3.58 9.76 -3.23
C HIS A 140 -3.93 10.54 -1.95
N LYS A 141 -4.52 11.74 -2.09
CA LYS A 141 -5.00 12.51 -0.93
C LYS A 141 -6.10 11.78 -0.17
N ALA A 142 -7.07 11.19 -0.88
CA ALA A 142 -8.13 10.40 -0.27
C ALA A 142 -7.56 9.17 0.47
N ILE A 143 -6.59 8.49 -0.11
CA ILE A 143 -5.86 7.37 0.51
C ILE A 143 -5.17 7.81 1.82
N LEU A 144 -4.47 8.95 1.82
CA LEU A 144 -3.78 9.46 3.01
C LEU A 144 -4.76 9.85 4.10
N TYR A 145 -5.81 10.58 3.76
CA TYR A 145 -6.87 10.96 4.70
C TYR A 145 -7.55 9.72 5.30
N PHE A 146 -7.83 8.72 4.48
CA PHE A 146 -8.39 7.46 4.95
C PHE A 146 -7.45 6.79 5.97
N GLY A 147 -6.15 6.70 5.67
CA GLY A 147 -5.16 6.15 6.59
C GLY A 147 -5.03 6.93 7.90
N ILE A 148 -5.18 8.25 7.85
CA ILE A 148 -5.22 9.12 9.05
C ILE A 148 -6.46 8.77 9.89
N ALA A 149 -7.65 8.75 9.27
CA ALA A 149 -8.89 8.45 9.98
C ALA A 149 -8.88 7.04 10.59
N GLU A 150 -8.40 6.03 9.86
CA GLU A 150 -8.29 4.66 10.37
C GLU A 150 -7.37 4.60 11.60
N ALA A 151 -6.24 5.32 11.57
CA ALA A 151 -5.34 5.40 12.71
C ALA A 151 -5.99 6.11 13.92
N GLN A 152 -6.72 7.19 13.69
CA GLN A 152 -7.45 7.93 14.73
C GLN A 152 -8.58 7.10 15.36
N LEU A 153 -9.31 6.30 14.57
CA LEU A 153 -10.40 5.44 15.07
C LEU A 153 -9.95 4.40 16.10
N LYS A 154 -8.64 4.11 16.20
CA LYS A 154 -8.07 3.24 17.25
C LYS A 154 -8.10 3.91 18.64
N ASN A 155 -8.29 5.22 18.70
CA ASN A 155 -8.41 5.99 19.93
C ASN A 155 -9.80 6.63 20.04
N VAL A 156 -10.56 6.25 21.07
CA VAL A 156 -11.92 6.76 21.32
C VAL A 156 -11.96 8.29 21.38
N SER A 157 -10.91 8.93 21.93
CA SER A 157 -10.88 10.38 22.05
C SER A 157 -10.72 11.13 20.72
N GLN A 158 -10.46 10.42 19.62
CA GLN A 158 -10.24 10.99 18.28
C GLN A 158 -11.33 10.57 17.28
N GLN A 159 -12.39 9.90 17.75
CA GLN A 159 -13.44 9.38 16.87
C GLN A 159 -14.20 10.49 16.14
N SER A 160 -14.42 11.64 16.77
CA SER A 160 -15.11 12.76 16.12
C SER A 160 -14.30 13.28 14.94
N GLU A 161 -13.01 13.54 15.15
CA GLU A 161 -12.10 14.02 14.11
C GLU A 161 -11.95 12.98 13.00
N ALA A 162 -11.86 11.70 13.34
CA ALA A 162 -11.78 10.64 12.35
C ALA A 162 -13.04 10.58 11.47
N ASN A 163 -14.22 10.76 12.06
CA ASN A 163 -15.47 10.79 11.30
C ASN A 163 -15.53 11.98 10.35
N ASP A 164 -15.07 13.16 10.77
CA ASP A 164 -14.99 14.34 9.91
C ASP A 164 -14.05 14.10 8.72
N ILE A 165 -12.89 13.48 8.97
CA ILE A 165 -11.96 13.10 7.89
C ILE A 165 -12.58 12.07 6.94
N LEU A 166 -13.31 11.06 7.44
CA LEU A 166 -13.99 10.09 6.58
C LEU A 166 -15.04 10.76 5.66
N LEU A 167 -15.75 11.78 6.15
CA LEU A 167 -16.64 12.59 5.30
C LEU A 167 -15.88 13.36 4.22
N GLU A 168 -14.68 13.86 4.52
CA GLU A 168 -13.79 14.46 3.52
C GLU A 168 -13.29 13.43 2.49
N VAL A 169 -12.91 12.22 2.93
CA VAL A 169 -12.51 11.12 2.04
C VAL A 169 -13.65 10.78 1.07
N ALA A 170 -14.87 10.60 1.56
CA ALA A 170 -16.03 10.35 0.71
C ALA A 170 -16.20 11.46 -0.35
N LYS A 171 -16.14 12.73 0.08
CA LYS A 171 -16.22 13.87 -0.86
C LYS A 171 -15.11 13.87 -1.92
N LEU A 172 -13.88 13.49 -1.56
CA LEU A 172 -12.76 13.40 -2.50
C LEU A 172 -12.96 12.23 -3.47
N ALA A 173 -13.30 11.04 -2.96
CA ALA A 173 -13.55 9.85 -3.78
C ALA A 173 -14.69 10.06 -4.79
N HIS A 174 -15.78 10.73 -4.40
CA HIS A 174 -16.90 11.05 -5.30
C HIS A 174 -16.53 12.08 -6.39
N LYS A 175 -15.49 12.88 -6.17
CA LYS A 175 -14.97 13.86 -7.15
C LYS A 175 -13.92 13.28 -8.09
N ALA A 176 -13.24 12.20 -7.68
CA ALA A 176 -12.21 11.56 -8.49
C ALA A 176 -12.82 10.91 -9.74
N ASP A 177 -12.02 10.83 -10.80
CA ASP A 177 -12.36 10.07 -12.00
C ASP A 177 -12.49 8.58 -11.68
N ASP A 178 -13.13 7.81 -12.56
CA ASP A 178 -13.30 6.37 -12.33
C ASP A 178 -11.96 5.65 -12.49
N SER A 179 -11.43 5.14 -11.37
CA SER A 179 -10.13 4.46 -11.26
C SER A 179 -10.19 3.28 -10.27
N VAL A 180 -9.12 2.48 -10.24
CA VAL A 180 -8.96 1.39 -9.27
C VAL A 180 -8.85 1.96 -7.86
N GLU A 181 -8.10 3.04 -7.71
CA GLU A 181 -7.84 3.76 -6.48
C GLU A 181 -9.13 4.28 -5.86
N LYS A 182 -9.99 4.93 -6.67
CA LYS A 182 -11.32 5.36 -6.25
C LYS A 182 -12.16 4.19 -5.77
N ALA A 183 -12.21 3.10 -6.53
CA ALA A 183 -12.96 1.90 -6.13
C ALA A 183 -12.46 1.33 -4.79
N GLN A 184 -11.15 1.27 -4.57
CA GLN A 184 -10.55 0.80 -3.32
C GLN A 184 -10.86 1.73 -2.14
N VAL A 185 -10.80 3.05 -2.32
CA VAL A 185 -11.18 4.02 -1.28
C VAL A 185 -12.65 3.86 -0.92
N LEU A 186 -13.55 3.71 -1.90
CA LEU A 186 -14.98 3.50 -1.66
C LEU A 186 -15.26 2.17 -0.94
N LEU A 187 -14.55 1.09 -1.29
CA LEU A 187 -14.63 -0.20 -0.56
C LEU A 187 -14.15 -0.06 0.89
N GLY A 188 -13.07 0.69 1.12
CA GLY A 188 -12.59 1.01 2.46
C GLY A 188 -13.59 1.82 3.27
N LEU A 189 -14.22 2.83 2.67
CA LEU A 189 -15.27 3.63 3.31
C LEU A 189 -16.46 2.75 3.68
N ALA A 190 -16.89 1.88 2.77
CA ALA A 190 -17.97 0.93 3.02
C ALA A 190 -17.65 0.04 4.24
N PHE A 191 -16.44 -0.53 4.29
CA PHE A 191 -15.99 -1.32 5.43
C PHE A 191 -15.97 -0.54 6.76
N ILE A 192 -15.44 0.69 6.75
CA ILE A 192 -15.35 1.48 7.99
C ILE A 192 -16.73 1.97 8.44
N TYR A 193 -17.55 2.48 7.53
CA TYR A 193 -18.90 2.93 7.83
C TYR A 193 -19.76 1.79 8.37
N GLU A 194 -19.53 0.54 7.99
CA GLU A 194 -20.27 -0.58 8.55
C GLU A 194 -20.19 -0.62 10.08
N LYS A 195 -19.10 -0.13 10.68
CA LYS A 195 -18.93 -0.14 12.15
C LYS A 195 -19.90 0.79 12.89
N PHE A 196 -20.44 1.82 12.25
CA PHE A 196 -21.25 2.84 12.93
C PHE A 196 -22.43 3.41 12.13
N ASN A 197 -22.46 3.25 10.81
CA ASN A 197 -23.54 3.69 9.92
C ASN A 197 -23.68 2.75 8.71
N HIS A 198 -24.51 1.72 8.87
CA HIS A 198 -24.79 0.72 7.83
C HIS A 198 -25.36 1.31 6.53
N TYR A 199 -26.18 2.35 6.61
CA TYR A 199 -26.75 2.99 5.42
C TYR A 199 -25.66 3.66 4.56
N ASN A 200 -24.74 4.39 5.20
CA ASN A 200 -23.60 4.96 4.50
C ASN A 200 -22.69 3.86 3.94
N ALA A 201 -22.49 2.77 4.68
CA ALA A 201 -21.70 1.62 4.21
C ALA A 201 -22.21 1.07 2.87
N LEU A 202 -23.53 0.84 2.78
CA LEU A 202 -24.17 0.38 1.55
C LEU A 202 -24.12 1.40 0.42
N THR A 203 -24.20 2.69 0.74
CA THR A 203 -24.09 3.78 -0.24
C THR A 203 -22.72 3.75 -0.91
N GLU A 204 -21.65 3.71 -0.11
CA GLU A 204 -20.28 3.68 -0.63
C GLU A 204 -19.96 2.35 -1.34
N LEU A 205 -20.50 1.22 -0.86
CA LEU A 205 -20.39 -0.06 -1.57
C LEU A 205 -21.03 0.00 -2.97
N GLY A 206 -22.22 0.60 -3.08
CA GLY A 206 -22.92 0.76 -4.36
C GLY A 206 -22.15 1.65 -5.35
N GLU A 207 -21.50 2.71 -4.85
CA GLU A 207 -20.62 3.58 -5.63
C GLU A 207 -19.33 2.86 -6.06
N ALA A 208 -18.75 2.05 -5.17
CA ALA A 208 -17.60 1.21 -5.50
C ALA A 208 -17.92 0.25 -6.65
N ILE A 209 -19.05 -0.48 -6.56
CA ILE A 209 -19.49 -1.43 -7.61
C ILE A 209 -19.70 -0.71 -8.95
N ARG A 210 -20.32 0.47 -8.93
CA ARG A 210 -20.50 1.28 -10.15
C ARG A 210 -19.19 1.72 -10.76
N THR A 211 -18.22 2.11 -9.94
CA THR A 211 -16.88 2.48 -10.38
C THR A 211 -16.18 1.26 -11.01
N ILE A 212 -16.16 0.12 -10.31
CA ILE A 212 -15.54 -1.14 -10.77
C ILE A 212 -16.11 -1.59 -12.13
N ASN A 213 -17.42 -1.53 -12.30
CA ASN A 213 -18.08 -1.96 -13.54
C ASN A 213 -17.72 -1.11 -14.76
N LYS A 214 -17.16 0.09 -14.58
CA LYS A 214 -16.71 0.95 -15.69
C LYS A 214 -15.25 0.72 -16.08
N LEU A 215 -14.48 0.02 -15.24
CA LEU A 215 -13.07 -0.21 -15.48
C LEU A 215 -12.85 -1.44 -16.37
N GLU A 216 -11.85 -1.39 -17.23
CA GLU A 216 -11.43 -2.52 -18.05
C GLU A 216 -10.38 -3.37 -17.30
N ASN A 217 -10.74 -4.61 -16.97
CA ASN A 217 -9.87 -5.58 -16.26
C ASN A 217 -9.14 -5.00 -15.00
N PRO A 218 -9.86 -4.37 -14.05
CA PRO A 218 -9.22 -3.71 -12.93
C PRO A 218 -8.59 -4.69 -11.93
N ASP A 219 -7.41 -4.38 -11.40
CA ASP A 219 -6.84 -5.09 -10.25
C ASP A 219 -7.29 -4.45 -8.93
N ILE A 220 -8.46 -4.87 -8.46
CA ILE A 220 -9.04 -4.38 -7.20
C ILE A 220 -8.57 -5.16 -5.95
N PHE A 221 -7.62 -6.09 -6.12
CA PHE A 221 -7.12 -6.93 -5.03
C PHE A 221 -5.77 -6.47 -4.51
N THR A 222 -4.97 -5.80 -5.35
CA THR A 222 -3.70 -5.22 -4.94
C THR A 222 -3.89 -4.06 -3.99
N THR A 223 -3.31 -4.14 -2.81
CA THR A 223 -3.27 -3.03 -1.83
C THR A 223 -2.10 -2.07 -2.09
N ALA A 224 -1.66 -1.98 -3.35
CA ALA A 224 -0.48 -1.22 -3.75
C ALA A 224 -0.81 -0.44 -5.01
N VAL A 225 -0.63 0.88 -4.92
CA VAL A 225 -0.75 1.82 -6.03
C VAL A 225 0.64 2.22 -6.45
N TYR A 226 0.89 2.10 -7.75
CA TYR A 226 2.18 2.41 -8.35
C TYR A 226 2.10 3.78 -9.01
N SER A 227 2.98 4.69 -8.58
CA SER A 227 3.17 5.96 -9.26
C SER A 227 4.56 5.99 -9.87
N GLN A 228 4.69 6.64 -11.03
CA GLN A 228 5.96 6.76 -11.73
C GLN A 228 6.40 8.22 -11.74
N ILE A 229 7.60 8.49 -11.21
CA ILE A 229 8.29 9.76 -11.41
C ILE A 229 9.19 9.59 -12.63
N LYS A 230 8.75 10.13 -13.78
CA LYS A 230 9.42 9.93 -15.06
C LYS A 230 10.05 11.23 -15.54
N GLY A 231 11.38 11.24 -15.63
CA GLY A 231 12.12 12.29 -16.34
C GLY A 231 12.51 11.85 -17.75
N LYS A 232 13.23 12.73 -18.46
CA LYS A 232 13.70 12.47 -19.83
C LYS A 232 14.57 11.22 -19.94
N ASP A 233 15.51 11.04 -19.02
CA ASP A 233 16.55 9.99 -19.07
C ASP A 233 16.50 9.03 -17.86
N PHE A 234 15.44 9.12 -17.05
CA PHE A 234 15.28 8.27 -15.85
C PHE A 234 13.81 8.03 -15.54
N ALA A 235 13.54 6.95 -14.81
CA ALA A 235 12.23 6.68 -14.24
C ALA A 235 12.41 6.02 -12.88
N HIS A 236 11.68 6.54 -11.89
CA HIS A 236 11.57 5.93 -10.56
C HIS A 236 10.13 5.49 -10.32
N TYR A 237 9.97 4.36 -9.63
CA TYR A 237 8.67 3.86 -9.24
C TYR A 237 8.47 4.08 -7.74
N ALA A 238 7.37 4.75 -7.41
CA ALA A 238 6.85 4.89 -6.09
C ALA A 238 5.76 3.84 -5.85
N VAL A 239 5.76 3.26 -4.66
CA VAL A 239 4.70 2.36 -4.22
C VAL A 239 4.03 2.99 -3.01
N PHE A 240 2.72 3.18 -3.15
CA PHE A 240 1.83 3.65 -2.11
C PHE A 240 0.97 2.47 -1.66
N ASN A 241 0.92 2.19 -0.36
CA ASN A 241 0.02 1.15 0.11
C ASN A 241 -1.36 1.76 0.27
N THR A 242 -2.36 1.17 -0.38
CA THR A 242 -3.74 1.54 -0.13
C THR A 242 -4.23 0.86 1.15
N PRO A 243 -5.25 1.45 1.80
CA PRO A 243 -5.95 0.78 2.88
C PRO A 243 -6.35 -0.62 2.42
N GLY A 244 -6.10 -1.65 3.24
CA GLY A 244 -6.16 -3.07 2.87
C GLY A 244 -7.57 -3.62 2.56
N PHE A 245 -8.49 -2.77 2.10
CA PHE A 245 -9.87 -3.08 1.86
C PHE A 245 -10.05 -3.45 0.40
N ASN A 246 -9.97 -4.75 0.15
CA ASN A 246 -10.36 -5.34 -1.12
C ASN A 246 -11.87 -5.66 -1.12
N LEU A 247 -12.36 -6.04 -2.30
CA LEU A 247 -13.76 -6.42 -2.53
C LEU A 247 -14.27 -7.43 -1.50
N GLU A 248 -13.49 -8.49 -1.25
CA GLU A 248 -13.87 -9.57 -0.35
C GLU A 248 -14.08 -9.08 1.09
N THR A 249 -13.15 -8.28 1.61
CA THR A 249 -13.21 -7.79 2.99
C THR A 249 -14.42 -6.87 3.22
N ALA A 250 -14.75 -6.02 2.25
CA ALA A 250 -15.92 -5.15 2.35
C ALA A 250 -17.24 -5.94 2.34
N PHE A 251 -17.39 -6.90 1.42
CA PHE A 251 -18.58 -7.75 1.35
C PHE A 251 -18.71 -8.69 2.56
N GLU A 252 -17.59 -9.22 3.05
CA GLU A 252 -17.57 -10.01 4.30
C GLU A 252 -18.04 -9.16 5.49
N GLU A 253 -17.59 -7.92 5.64
CA GLU A 253 -17.99 -7.11 6.79
C GLU A 253 -19.46 -6.68 6.72
N ILE A 254 -19.92 -6.17 5.58
CA ILE A 254 -21.28 -5.62 5.42
C ILE A 254 -22.35 -6.71 5.54
N SER A 255 -22.05 -7.91 5.03
CA SER A 255 -23.01 -9.03 5.08
C SER A 255 -23.25 -9.61 6.48
N LYS A 256 -22.44 -9.24 7.48
CA LYS A 256 -22.68 -9.62 8.89
C LYS A 256 -24.00 -9.05 9.42
N LYS A 257 -24.44 -7.89 8.91
CA LYS A 257 -25.70 -7.26 9.34
C LYS A 257 -26.84 -7.44 8.35
N ASP A 258 -26.56 -7.41 7.06
CA ASP A 258 -27.58 -7.57 6.02
C ASP A 258 -27.07 -8.46 4.88
N PHE A 259 -27.36 -9.75 5.00
CA PHE A 259 -26.98 -10.76 4.00
C PHE A 259 -27.70 -10.52 2.67
N GLU A 260 -29.01 -10.25 2.68
CA GLU A 260 -29.82 -10.17 1.47
C GLU A 260 -29.43 -8.97 0.62
N LEU A 261 -29.24 -7.81 1.24
CA LEU A 261 -28.85 -6.61 0.53
C LEU A 261 -27.39 -6.67 0.05
N SER A 262 -26.51 -7.29 0.83
CA SER A 262 -25.13 -7.56 0.37
C SER A 262 -25.12 -8.48 -0.85
N LEU A 263 -25.93 -9.54 -0.85
CA LEU A 263 -26.06 -10.46 -1.98
C LEU A 263 -26.63 -9.76 -3.21
N SER A 264 -27.64 -8.92 -3.03
CA SER A 264 -28.19 -8.07 -4.11
C SER A 264 -27.13 -7.15 -4.71
N ASN A 265 -26.31 -6.49 -3.87
CA ASN A 265 -25.19 -5.68 -4.34
C ASN A 265 -24.13 -6.50 -5.09
N ALA A 266 -23.77 -7.68 -4.60
CA ALA A 266 -22.82 -8.57 -5.28
C ALA A 266 -23.30 -8.97 -6.69
N GLN A 267 -24.62 -9.16 -6.87
CA GLN A 267 -25.21 -9.48 -8.18
C GLN A 267 -25.04 -8.35 -9.21
N ASN A 268 -24.89 -7.11 -8.76
CA ASN A 268 -24.69 -5.94 -9.62
C ASN A 268 -23.26 -5.80 -10.18
N LEU A 269 -22.30 -6.60 -9.70
CA LEU A 269 -20.98 -6.69 -10.33
C LEU A 269 -21.11 -7.35 -11.71
N GLN A 270 -20.65 -6.66 -12.77
CA GLN A 270 -20.78 -7.14 -14.15
C GLN A 270 -19.82 -8.30 -14.42
N ASP A 271 -18.59 -8.18 -13.93
CA ASP A 271 -17.59 -9.23 -14.03
C ASP A 271 -17.99 -10.47 -13.20
N LYS A 272 -17.94 -11.64 -13.83
CA LYS A 272 -18.37 -12.91 -13.21
C LYS A 272 -17.40 -13.36 -12.12
N TYR A 273 -16.11 -13.10 -12.27
CA TYR A 273 -15.10 -13.46 -11.28
C TYR A 273 -15.30 -12.61 -10.01
N PHE A 274 -15.41 -11.29 -10.13
CA PHE A 274 -15.65 -10.39 -8.99
C PHE A 274 -16.95 -10.71 -8.26
N ARG A 275 -18.05 -10.91 -9.00
CA ARG A 275 -19.34 -11.34 -8.44
C ARG A 275 -19.21 -12.65 -7.65
N THR A 276 -18.46 -13.62 -8.18
CA THR A 276 -18.27 -14.91 -7.51
C THR A 276 -17.52 -14.73 -6.18
N LEU A 277 -16.45 -13.93 -6.17
CA LEU A 277 -15.69 -13.64 -4.95
C LEU A 277 -16.53 -12.90 -3.91
N ALA A 278 -17.31 -11.90 -4.33
CA ALA A 278 -18.22 -11.19 -3.44
C ALA A 278 -19.25 -12.14 -2.80
N VAL A 279 -19.86 -13.04 -3.58
CA VAL A 279 -20.81 -14.05 -3.07
C VAL A 279 -20.13 -15.02 -2.09
N LEU A 280 -18.89 -15.45 -2.37
CA LEU A 280 -18.13 -16.31 -1.46
C LEU A 280 -17.82 -15.59 -0.14
N ALA A 281 -17.40 -14.32 -0.20
CA ALA A 281 -17.14 -13.50 0.97
C ALA A 281 -18.40 -13.32 1.84
N ILE A 282 -19.56 -13.12 1.21
CA ILE A 282 -20.86 -13.06 1.90
C ILE A 282 -21.20 -14.40 2.57
N ALA A 283 -21.06 -15.51 1.82
CA ALA A 283 -21.41 -16.85 2.31
C ALA A 283 -20.54 -17.33 3.48
N LYS A 284 -19.31 -16.81 3.59
CA LYS A 284 -18.39 -17.12 4.70
C LYS A 284 -19.04 -16.86 6.07
N ASN A 285 -19.76 -15.75 6.21
CA ASN A 285 -20.49 -15.44 7.45
C ASN A 285 -21.59 -16.46 7.79
N CYS A 286 -22.21 -17.10 6.79
CA CYS A 286 -23.21 -18.14 7.04
C CYS A 286 -22.59 -19.43 7.56
N VAL A 287 -21.38 -19.76 7.12
CA VAL A 287 -20.66 -20.98 7.54
C VAL A 287 -20.09 -20.80 8.95
N GLU A 288 -19.50 -19.63 9.24
CA GLU A 288 -18.86 -19.35 10.52
C GLU A 288 -19.86 -19.16 11.67
N ASN A 289 -21.06 -18.66 11.38
CA ASN A 289 -22.11 -18.46 12.37
C ASN A 289 -23.05 -19.66 12.55
N GLN A 290 -22.76 -20.82 11.94
CA GLN A 290 -23.52 -22.03 12.27
C GLN A 290 -23.16 -22.47 13.69
N PRO A 291 -24.14 -22.68 14.60
CA PRO A 291 -23.84 -23.33 15.85
C PRO A 291 -23.21 -24.68 15.51
N ILE A 292 -21.98 -24.92 15.96
CA ILE A 292 -21.38 -26.24 15.92
C ILE A 292 -22.33 -27.12 16.72
N ASN A 293 -23.21 -27.85 16.03
CA ASN A 293 -23.98 -28.91 16.61
C ASN A 293 -22.95 -29.91 17.10
N LYS A 294 -22.54 -29.79 18.37
CA LYS A 294 -21.89 -30.87 19.09
C LYS A 294 -22.83 -32.04 18.91
N ILE A 295 -22.44 -32.97 18.06
CA ILE A 295 -23.08 -34.27 17.97
C ILE A 295 -22.88 -34.88 19.36
N GLU A 296 -23.83 -34.63 20.27
CA GLU A 296 -23.89 -35.32 21.53
C GLU A 296 -24.08 -36.79 21.17
N ASN A 297 -22.98 -37.54 21.28
CA ASN A 297 -23.00 -38.99 21.23
C ASN A 297 -23.97 -39.47 22.30
N LYS A 298 -25.24 -39.69 21.93
CA LYS A 298 -26.22 -40.38 22.76
C LYS A 298 -25.65 -41.76 23.07
N LYS A 299 -25.20 -41.95 24.31
CA LYS A 299 -24.76 -43.27 24.81
C LYS A 299 -25.88 -44.29 24.52
N PRO A 300 -25.54 -45.48 24.00
CA PRO A 300 -26.53 -46.50 23.73
C PRO A 300 -27.23 -46.89 25.03
N ILE A 301 -28.57 -46.86 24.98
CA ILE A 301 -29.44 -47.33 26.06
C ILE A 301 -29.18 -48.83 26.23
N ASN A 302 -28.53 -49.20 27.33
CA ASN A 302 -28.41 -50.59 27.74
C ASN A 302 -29.81 -51.13 28.05
N LYS A 303 -30.31 -52.03 27.20
CA LYS A 303 -31.50 -52.83 27.51
C LYS A 303 -31.17 -53.76 28.69
N PRO A 304 -32.07 -53.91 29.68
CA PRO A 304 -31.90 -54.88 30.75
C PRO A 304 -31.99 -56.30 30.18
N LYS A 305 -31.04 -57.15 30.57
CA LYS A 305 -31.10 -58.59 30.29
C LYS A 305 -32.29 -59.18 31.09
N GLN A 306 -33.16 -59.90 30.38
CA GLN A 306 -34.13 -60.83 30.97
C GLN A 306 -33.41 -62.09 31.45
#